data_AF-A0A962M974-F1
#
_entry.id   AF-A0A962M974-F1
#
_cell.length_a   1.000
_cell.length_b   1.000
_cell.length_c   1.000
_cell.angle_alpha   90.00
_cell.angle_beta   90.00
_cell.angle_gamma   90.00
#
_symmetry.space_group_name_H-M   'P 1'
#
loop_
_entity.id
_entity.type
_entity.pdbx_description
1 polymer ?
#
loop_
_entity_poly.entity_id
_entity_poly.type
_entity_poly.pdbx_seq_one_letter_code
_entity_poly.pdbx_strand_id
1 'polypeptide(L)'
;VVWDRLSSLIATRQPHCRGIVLLGLDAPNEELRQGFRDCAAFPLIKGFTVGRTIFSEPSRRWLHGELNDNDLINAVSQNYLRLIRYWRER
;
A
#
# COMPACT_ATOMS: atom_id res chain seq x y z
N VAL A 1 9.45 -18.26 -6.39
CA VAL A 1 10.55 -18.79 -5.54
C VAL A 1 10.60 -18.15 -4.15
N VAL A 2 10.78 -16.82 -3.99
CA VAL A 2 10.82 -16.19 -2.65
C VAL A 2 9.47 -16.27 -1.94
N TRP A 3 8.40 -15.87 -2.62
CA TRP A 3 7.04 -15.90 -2.07
C TRP A 3 6.58 -17.32 -1.73
N ASP A 4 6.90 -18.33 -2.53
CA ASP A 4 6.57 -19.73 -2.22
C ASP A 4 7.26 -20.21 -0.94
N ARG A 5 8.55 -19.88 -0.77
CA ARG A 5 9.30 -20.21 0.45
C ARG A 5 8.73 -19.50 1.68
N LEU A 6 8.35 -18.23 1.55
CA LEU A 6 7.68 -17.48 2.62
C LEU A 6 6.32 -18.11 2.95
N SER A 7 5.55 -18.50 1.94
CA SER A 7 4.27 -19.18 2.09
C SER A 7 4.40 -20.42 2.97
N SER A 8 5.33 -21.32 2.59
CA SER A 8 5.58 -22.55 3.33
C SER A 8 6.06 -22.27 4.74
N LEU A 9 6.99 -21.32 4.90
CA LEU A 9 7.53 -20.97 6.22
C LEU A 9 6.44 -20.45 7.16
N ILE A 10 5.58 -19.54 6.68
CA ILE A 10 4.48 -18.97 7.47
C ILE A 10 3.46 -20.05 7.81
N ALA A 11 3.09 -20.91 6.85
CA ALA A 11 2.18 -22.02 7.11
C ALA A 11 2.71 -22.98 8.20
N THR A 12 4.01 -23.27 8.21
CA THR A 12 4.64 -24.15 9.21
C THR A 12 4.82 -23.47 10.57
N ARG A 13 5.27 -22.20 10.59
CA ARG A 13 5.65 -21.51 11.84
C ARG A 13 4.50 -20.74 12.49
N GLN A 14 3.50 -20.35 11.72
CA GLN A 14 2.36 -19.54 12.16
C GLN A 14 1.04 -20.11 11.62
N PRO A 15 0.60 -21.28 12.12
CA PRO A 15 -0.64 -21.93 11.66
C PRO A 15 -1.91 -21.10 11.88
N HIS A 16 -1.85 -20.10 12.78
CA HIS A 16 -2.94 -19.17 13.05
C HIS A 16 -2.91 -17.89 12.19
N CYS A 17 -1.92 -17.71 11.31
CA CYS A 17 -1.87 -16.56 10.42
C CYS A 17 -3.06 -16.60 9.43
N ARG A 18 -3.93 -15.59 9.46
CA ARG A 18 -5.14 -15.51 8.60
C ARG A 18 -5.03 -14.47 7.49
N GLY A 19 -3.95 -13.70 7.46
CA GLY A 19 -3.74 -12.69 6.46
C GLY A 19 -2.54 -11.82 6.80
N ILE A 20 -1.96 -11.25 5.76
CA ILE A 20 -0.83 -10.34 5.81
C ILE A 20 -1.23 -9.08 5.07
N VAL A 21 -0.79 -7.94 5.60
CA VAL A 21 -0.92 -6.64 4.92
C VAL A 21 0.47 -6.14 4.53
N LEU A 22 0.61 -5.62 3.32
CA LEU A 22 1.86 -5.02 2.86
C LEU A 22 2.02 -3.60 3.40
N LEU A 23 3.19 -3.28 3.93
CA LEU A 23 3.51 -1.93 4.39
C LEU A 23 4.03 -1.06 3.25
N GLY A 24 3.56 0.18 3.16
CA GLY A 24 3.95 1.10 2.10
C GLY A 24 5.32 1.73 2.26
N LEU A 25 5.83 1.85 3.50
CA LEU A 25 7.16 2.40 3.83
C LEU A 25 7.52 3.77 3.23
N ASP A 26 6.52 4.59 2.84
CA ASP A 26 6.73 5.85 2.10
C ASP A 26 7.30 5.66 0.68
N ALA A 27 7.14 4.46 0.12
CA ALA A 27 7.61 4.15 -1.22
C ALA A 27 6.82 4.93 -2.28
N PRO A 28 7.45 5.22 -3.43
CA PRO A 28 6.78 5.76 -4.60
C PRO A 28 5.60 4.89 -5.06
N ASN A 29 4.60 5.53 -5.67
CA ASN A 29 3.39 4.86 -6.17
C ASN A 29 3.68 3.69 -7.13
N GLU A 30 4.69 3.81 -8.00
CA GLU A 30 5.03 2.75 -8.96
C GLU A 30 5.69 1.54 -8.27
N GLU A 31 6.51 1.77 -7.24
CA GLU A 31 7.07 0.69 -6.44
C GLU A 31 5.98 -0.07 -5.67
N LEU A 32 5.00 0.65 -5.11
CA LEU A 32 3.83 0.03 -4.48
C LEU A 32 3.03 -0.80 -5.48
N ARG A 33 2.81 -0.27 -6.70
CA ARG A 33 2.12 -1.00 -7.77
C ARG A 33 2.86 -2.28 -8.14
N GLN A 34 4.18 -2.22 -8.27
CA GLN A 34 4.98 -3.41 -8.55
C GLN A 34 4.91 -4.42 -7.41
N GLY A 35 5.05 -3.96 -6.16
CA GLY A 35 4.94 -4.82 -4.98
C GLY A 35 3.58 -5.53 -4.88
N PHE A 36 2.48 -4.86 -5.26
CA PHE A 36 1.16 -5.48 -5.33
C PHE A 36 1.09 -6.59 -6.40
N ARG A 37 1.65 -6.36 -7.59
CA ARG A 37 1.73 -7.38 -8.66
C ARG A 37 2.57 -8.58 -8.24
N ASP A 38 3.73 -8.33 -7.64
CA ASP A 38 4.67 -9.40 -7.24
C ASP A 38 4.07 -10.35 -6.21
N CYS A 39 3.17 -9.86 -5.36
CA CYS A 39 2.50 -10.66 -4.34
C CYS A 39 1.11 -11.16 -4.76
N ALA A 40 0.65 -10.87 -5.99
CA ALA A 40 -0.73 -11.12 -6.39
C ALA A 40 -1.12 -12.60 -6.30
N ALA A 41 -0.19 -13.48 -6.67
CA ALA A 41 -0.33 -14.93 -6.61
C ALA A 41 -0.32 -15.50 -5.18
N PHE A 42 -0.01 -14.70 -4.16
CA PHE A 42 0.13 -15.18 -2.78
C PHE A 42 -1.16 -14.95 -1.97
N PRO A 43 -1.98 -15.99 -1.70
CA PRO A 43 -3.32 -15.82 -1.14
C PRO A 43 -3.34 -15.35 0.32
N LEU A 44 -2.22 -15.41 1.04
CA LEU A 44 -2.11 -14.88 2.39
C LEU A 44 -2.03 -13.35 2.42
N ILE A 45 -1.68 -12.67 1.32
CA ILE A 45 -1.75 -11.21 1.28
C ILE A 45 -3.21 -10.78 1.07
N LYS A 46 -3.74 -10.06 2.05
CA LYS A 46 -5.16 -9.63 2.08
C LYS A 46 -5.35 -8.15 1.84
N GLY A 47 -4.28 -7.35 1.90
CA GLY A 47 -4.36 -5.92 1.67
C GLY A 47 -3.03 -5.23 1.87
N PHE A 48 -3.11 -3.94 2.12
CA PHE A 48 -1.97 -3.08 2.36
C PHE A 48 -2.28 -2.06 3.46
N THR A 49 -1.23 -1.52 4.07
CA THR A 49 -1.26 -0.42 5.01
C THR A 49 -0.26 0.61 4.53
N VAL A 50 -0.77 1.64 3.86
CA VAL A 50 0.02 2.72 3.26
C VAL A 50 -0.49 4.03 3.84
N GLY A 51 0.41 4.78 4.47
CA GLY A 51 0.08 6.07 5.10
C GLY A 51 0.77 7.22 4.37
N ARG A 52 2.07 7.42 4.63
CA ARG A 52 2.83 8.58 4.17
C ARG A 52 2.76 8.82 2.65
N THR A 53 2.81 7.78 1.83
CA THR A 53 2.61 7.89 0.37
C THR A 53 1.28 8.55 -0.02
N ILE A 54 0.24 8.43 0.80
CA ILE A 54 -1.08 9.02 0.54
C ILE A 54 -1.13 10.49 0.94
N PHE A 55 -0.68 10.82 2.16
CA PHE A 55 -0.95 12.13 2.76
C PHE A 55 0.27 13.02 2.99
N SER A 56 1.50 12.49 3.05
CA SER A 56 2.67 13.25 3.52
C SER A 56 2.94 14.50 2.68
N GLU A 57 3.03 14.34 1.35
CA GLU A 57 3.31 15.46 0.45
C GLU A 57 2.15 16.48 0.38
N PRO A 58 0.87 16.07 0.21
CA PRO A 58 -0.26 16.99 0.33
C PRO A 58 -0.30 17.75 1.66
N SER A 59 -0.08 17.06 2.79
CA SER A 59 -0.06 17.67 4.11
C SER A 59 1.07 18.68 4.25
N ARG A 60 2.27 18.38 3.72
CA ARG A 60 3.40 19.32 3.71
C ARG A 60 3.06 20.61 2.99
N ARG A 61 2.49 20.51 1.78
CA ARG A 61 2.09 21.67 0.98
C ARG A 61 0.97 22.48 1.63
N TRP A 62 0.00 21.82 2.25
CA TRP A 62 -1.06 22.48 3.01
C TRP A 62 -0.50 23.24 4.23
N LEU A 63 0.41 22.64 5.00
CA LEU A 63 1.07 23.32 6.13
C LEU A 63 1.93 24.51 5.69
N HIS A 64 2.43 24.51 4.46
CA HIS A 64 3.13 25.66 3.86
C HIS A 64 2.18 26.74 3.29
N GLY A 65 0.86 26.53 3.34
CA GLY A 65 -0.13 27.44 2.77
C GLY A 65 -0.22 27.40 1.24
N GLU A 66 0.38 26.40 0.58
CA GLU A 66 0.31 26.22 -0.87
C GLU A 66 -1.00 25.57 -1.34
N LEU A 67 -1.66 24.83 -0.45
CA LEU A 67 -2.96 24.19 -0.68
C LEU A 67 -3.96 24.73 0.32
N ASN A 68 -5.20 24.91 -0.11
CA ASN A 68 -6.33 25.06 0.81
C ASN A 68 -6.86 23.69 1.25
N ASP A 69 -7.84 23.69 2.16
CA ASP A 69 -8.43 22.47 2.71
C ASP A 69 -9.04 21.55 1.65
N ASN A 70 -9.74 22.13 0.66
CA ASN A 70 -10.35 21.35 -0.41
C ASN A 70 -9.29 20.69 -1.31
N ASP A 71 -8.20 21.41 -1.59
CA ASP A 71 -7.10 20.87 -2.39
C ASP A 71 -6.39 19.73 -1.66
N LEU A 72 -6.19 19.86 -0.34
CA LEU A 72 -5.65 18.78 0.51
C LEU A 72 -6.56 17.54 0.47
N ILE A 73 -7.86 17.72 0.74
CA ILE A 73 -8.85 16.63 0.74
C ILE A 73 -8.86 15.91 -0.61
N ASN A 74 -8.88 16.67 -1.70
CA ASN A 74 -8.88 16.13 -3.06
C ASN A 74 -7.59 15.35 -3.33
N ALA A 75 -6.43 15.91 -3.01
CA ALA A 75 -5.14 15.26 -3.28
C ALA A 75 -4.99 13.94 -2.50
N VAL A 76 -5.31 13.93 -1.20
CA VAL A 76 -5.25 12.73 -0.35
C VAL A 76 -6.23 11.66 -0.86
N SER A 77 -7.46 12.06 -1.19
CA SER A 77 -8.49 11.15 -1.71
C SER A 77 -8.06 10.53 -3.05
N GLN A 78 -7.50 11.32 -3.97
CA GLN A 78 -7.04 10.83 -5.27
C GLN A 78 -5.85 9.88 -5.13
N ASN A 79 -4.93 10.15 -4.20
CA ASN A 79 -3.83 9.23 -3.89
C ASN A 79 -4.35 7.90 -3.36
N TYR A 80 -5.32 7.92 -2.45
CA TYR A 80 -5.94 6.70 -1.94
C TYR A 80 -6.65 5.90 -3.04
N LEU A 81 -7.49 6.56 -3.85
CA LEU A 81 -8.19 5.91 -4.96
C LEU A 81 -7.23 5.30 -5.99
N ARG A 82 -6.07 5.94 -6.21
CA ARG A 82 -5.01 5.41 -7.08
C ARG A 82 -4.44 4.10 -6.54
N LEU A 83 -4.13 4.02 -5.25
CA LEU A 83 -3.66 2.77 -4.63
C LEU A 83 -4.72 1.67 -4.64
N ILE A 84 -5.99 2.02 -4.42
CA ILE A 84 -7.10 1.05 -4.53
C ILE A 84 -7.19 0.48 -5.94
N ARG A 85 -7.02 1.31 -6.97
CA ARG A 85 -6.97 0.84 -8.37
C ARG A 85 -5.79 -0.10 -8.59
N TYR A 86 -4.58 0.26 -8.17
CA TYR A 86 -3.41 -0.64 -8.29
C TYR A 86 -3.62 -1.97 -7.57
N TRP A 87 -4.24 -1.95 -6.39
CA TRP A 87 -4.57 -3.18 -5.66
C TRP A 87 -5.60 -4.06 -6.38
N ARG A 88 -6.56 -3.47 -7.09
CA ARG A 88 -7.55 -4.20 -7.89
C ARG A 88 -6.98 -4.76 -9.19
N GLU A 89 -5.92 -4.15 -9.72
CA GLU A 89 -5.19 -4.57 -10.92
C GLU A 89 -4.10 -5.62 -10.66
N ARG A 90 -3.91 -6.05 -9.39
CA ARG A 90 -2.82 -6.93 -8.97
C ARG A 90 -2.88 -8.31 -9.60
#